data_AF-A0A087TL01-F1
#
_entry.id   AF-A0A087TL01-F1
#
_cell.length_a   1.000
_cell.length_b   1.000
_cell.length_c   1.000
_cell.angle_alpha   90.00
_cell.angle_beta   90.00
_cell.angle_gamma   90.00
#
_symmetry.space_group_name_H-M   'P 1'
#
loop_
_entity.id
_entity.type
_entity.pdbx_description
1 polymer ?
#
loop_
_entity_poly.entity_id
_entity_poly.type
_entity_poly.pdbx_seq_one_letter_code
_entity_poly.pdbx_strand_id
1 'polypeptide(L)'
;MELIRLKKIQQNDIPKLFVYIALESASPVFLQIDRIRKQLEPPYEDPYLVINRSPKYFTLRIKNKEANVSIYRLKLAIYPTTTNPRARETYNSKLYKQCAYAN
;
A
#
# COMPACT_ATOMS: atom_id res chain seq x y z
N MET A 1 2.73 -36.26 24.94
CA MET A 1 2.26 -35.64 23.68
C MET A 1 1.73 -34.26 24.01
N GLU A 2 2.55 -33.21 23.92
CA GLU A 2 2.08 -31.84 24.10
C GLU A 2 1.47 -31.31 22.80
N LEU A 3 0.30 -30.69 22.90
CA LEU A 3 -0.37 -30.04 21.78
C LEU A 3 0.32 -28.71 21.49
N ILE A 4 0.82 -28.55 20.27
CA ILE A 4 1.37 -27.30 19.76
C ILE A 4 0.23 -26.27 19.75
N ARG A 5 0.25 -25.33 20.71
CA ARG A 5 -0.73 -24.24 20.78
C ARG A 5 -0.42 -23.23 19.68
N LEU A 6 -1.29 -23.11 18.69
CA LEU A 6 -1.20 -22.06 17.67
C LEU A 6 -1.25 -20.70 18.35
N LYS A 7 -0.15 -19.95 18.30
CA LYS A 7 -0.10 -18.55 18.74
C LYS A 7 -0.93 -17.75 17.73
N LYS A 8 -1.94 -17.02 18.21
CA LYS A 8 -2.69 -16.06 17.37
C LYS A 8 -1.66 -15.13 16.73
N ILE A 9 -1.68 -15.05 15.40
CA ILE A 9 -0.85 -14.10 14.65
C ILE A 9 -1.25 -12.71 15.14
N GLN A 10 -0.34 -12.04 15.86
CA GLN A 10 -0.51 -10.62 16.14
C GLN A 10 -0.32 -9.90 14.81
N GLN A 11 -1.42 -9.55 14.16
CA GLN A 11 -1.36 -8.61 13.06
C GLN A 11 -0.84 -7.31 13.66
N ASN A 12 0.34 -6.87 13.21
CA ASN A 12 0.87 -5.57 13.57
C ASN A 12 -0.15 -4.55 13.05
N ASP A 13 -0.96 -4.00 13.94
CA ASP A 13 -1.94 -2.96 13.67
C ASP A 13 -1.20 -1.63 13.39
N ILE A 14 -0.44 -1.59 12.30
CA ILE A 14 -0.37 -0.37 11.52
C ILE A 14 -1.84 -0.05 11.22
N PRO A 15 -2.37 1.14 11.56
CA PRO A 15 -3.80 1.42 11.44
C PRO A 15 -4.21 1.16 10.00
N LYS A 16 -4.87 0.02 9.79
CA LYS A 16 -5.28 -0.54 8.50
C LYS A 16 -6.11 0.46 7.67
N LEU A 17 -6.73 1.41 8.38
CA LEU A 17 -7.48 2.54 7.86
C LEU A 17 -6.62 3.58 7.12
N PHE A 18 -5.37 3.80 7.55
CA PHE A 18 -4.51 4.84 6.99
C PHE A 18 -4.01 4.52 5.58
N VAL A 19 -3.71 3.24 5.34
CA VAL A 19 -3.34 2.73 4.01
C VAL A 19 -4.52 2.85 3.04
N TYR A 20 -5.75 2.66 3.53
CA TYR A 20 -6.97 2.73 2.72
C TYR A 20 -7.23 4.14 2.17
N ILE A 21 -7.20 5.17 3.03
CA ILE A 21 -7.51 6.56 2.63
C ILE A 21 -6.53 7.06 1.56
N ALA A 22 -5.25 6.72 1.70
CA ALA A 22 -4.22 7.13 0.76
C ALA A 22 -4.32 6.39 -0.59
N LEU A 23 -4.74 5.12 -0.59
CA LEU A 23 -4.93 4.33 -1.81
C LEU A 23 -6.18 4.73 -2.61
N GLU A 24 -7.23 5.21 -1.95
CA GLU A 24 -8.46 5.67 -2.62
C GLU A 24 -8.17 6.82 -3.60
N SER A 25 -7.29 7.75 -3.20
CA SER A 25 -6.89 8.91 -4.02
C SER A 25 -5.67 8.67 -4.94
N ALA A 26 -5.06 7.49 -4.85
CA ALA A 26 -3.85 7.13 -5.59
C ALA A 26 -4.10 6.96 -7.08
N SER A 27 -3.24 7.50 -7.93
CA SER A 27 -3.26 7.24 -9.38
C SER A 27 -2.29 6.11 -9.77
N PRO A 28 -0.99 6.18 -9.41
CA PRO A 28 -0.08 5.04 -9.48
C PRO A 28 0.03 4.30 -8.13
N VAL A 29 0.09 2.97 -8.17
CA VAL A 29 0.32 2.10 -7.00
C VAL A 29 1.36 1.03 -7.30
N PHE A 30 2.17 0.69 -6.31
CA PHE A 30 3.10 -0.44 -6.36
C PHE A 30 2.38 -1.73 -5.98
N LEU A 31 2.66 -2.80 -6.73
CA LEU A 31 2.11 -4.13 -6.49
C LEU A 31 3.15 -5.03 -5.82
N GLN A 32 2.78 -5.68 -4.71
CA GLN A 32 3.63 -6.67 -4.06
C GLN A 32 3.67 -7.98 -4.85
N ILE A 33 4.88 -8.55 -4.94
CA ILE A 33 5.14 -9.84 -5.56
C ILE A 33 4.96 -10.95 -4.52
N ASP A 34 4.01 -11.85 -4.78
CA ASP A 34 3.72 -13.01 -3.91
C ASP A 34 4.47 -14.29 -4.30
N ARG A 35 5.25 -14.27 -5.38
CA ARG A 35 6.09 -15.42 -5.81
C ARG A 35 7.42 -15.44 -5.05
N ILE A 36 8.09 -16.59 -5.05
CA ILE A 36 9.47 -16.69 -4.57
C ILE A 36 10.35 -15.77 -5.42
N ARG A 37 10.97 -14.79 -4.76
CA ARG A 37 11.82 -13.77 -5.38
C ARG A 37 13.26 -14.24 -5.47
N LYS A 38 14.01 -13.72 -6.44
CA LYS A 38 15.47 -13.82 -6.44
C LYS A 38 16.05 -12.95 -5.30
N GLN A 39 17.26 -13.26 -4.84
CA GLN A 39 17.87 -12.59 -3.67
C GLN A 39 17.89 -11.05 -3.77
N LEU A 40 18.12 -10.49 -4.97
CA LEU A 40 18.18 -9.05 -5.20
C LEU A 40 16.96 -8.48 -5.95
N GLU A 41 15.92 -9.28 -6.15
CA GLU A 41 14.70 -8.82 -6.81
C GLU A 41 13.86 -8.00 -5.83
N PRO A 42 13.33 -6.82 -6.20
CA PRO A 42 12.55 -6.00 -5.30
C PRO A 42 11.24 -6.69 -4.86
N PRO A 43 10.69 -6.37 -3.66
CA PRO A 43 9.44 -6.95 -3.16
C PRO A 43 8.19 -6.48 -3.92
N TYR A 44 8.30 -5.34 -4.59
CA TYR A 44 7.22 -4.72 -5.33
C TYR A 44 7.64 -4.59 -6.80
N GLU A 45 6.68 -4.75 -7.69
CA GLU A 45 6.85 -4.45 -9.11
C GLU A 45 6.64 -2.96 -9.36
N ASP A 46 6.73 -2.58 -10.62
CA ASP A 46 6.56 -1.24 -11.12
C ASP A 46 5.24 -0.58 -10.66
N PRO A 47 5.19 0.75 -10.66
CA PRO A 47 3.96 1.47 -10.37
C PRO A 47 2.96 1.28 -11.51
N TYR A 48 1.78 0.75 -11.18
CA TYR A 48 0.69 0.51 -12.10
C TYR A 48 -0.42 1.54 -11.95
N LEU A 49 -1.09 1.83 -13.05
CA LEU A 49 -2.25 2.70 -13.09
C LEU A 49 -3.47 1.97 -12.53
N VAL A 50 -4.20 2.61 -11.62
CA VAL A 50 -5.49 2.14 -11.11
C VAL A 50 -6.59 2.55 -12.08
N ILE A 51 -7.26 1.58 -12.69
CA ILE A 51 -8.41 1.78 -13.60
C ILE A 51 -9.71 1.88 -12.80
N ASN A 52 -9.93 0.94 -11.88
CA ASN A 52 -11.14 0.86 -11.08
C ASN A 52 -10.83 0.52 -9.61
N ARG A 53 -11.69 0.98 -8.70
CA ARG A 53 -11.53 0.84 -7.25
C ARG A 53 -12.75 0.14 -6.65
N SER A 54 -12.51 -0.72 -5.68
CA SER A 54 -13.53 -1.36 -4.87
C SER A 54 -12.99 -1.53 -3.45
N PRO A 55 -13.84 -1.66 -2.42
CA PRO A 55 -13.38 -1.62 -1.03
C PRO A 55 -12.32 -2.65 -0.65
N LYS A 56 -12.27 -3.79 -1.35
CA LYS A 56 -11.29 -4.87 -1.11
C LYS A 56 -10.31 -5.09 -2.25
N TYR A 57 -10.63 -4.60 -3.45
CA TYR A 57 -9.94 -4.96 -4.68
C TYR A 57 -9.82 -3.77 -5.63
N PHE A 58 -8.72 -3.70 -6.36
CA PHE A 58 -8.42 -2.64 -7.31
C PHE A 58 -8.10 -3.29 -8.66
N THR A 59 -8.59 -2.69 -9.74
CA THR A 59 -8.26 -3.11 -11.09
C THR A 59 -7.09 -2.27 -11.59
N LEU A 60 -5.95 -2.92 -11.83
CA LEU A 60 -4.72 -2.30 -12.31
C LEU A 60 -4.51 -2.55 -13.80
N ARG A 61 -3.88 -1.61 -14.50
CA ARG A 61 -3.41 -1.79 -15.87
C ARG A 61 -1.97 -2.34 -15.87
N ILE A 62 -1.83 -3.65 -16.06
CA ILE A 62 -0.53 -4.35 -16.10
C ILE A 62 -0.28 -4.82 -17.53
N LYS A 63 0.77 -4.34 -18.19
CA LYS A 63 1.15 -4.75 -19.57
C LYS A 63 -0.03 -4.72 -20.55
N ASN A 64 -0.80 -3.63 -20.52
CA ASN A 64 -2.03 -3.41 -21.31
C ASN A 64 -3.20 -4.36 -21.02
N LYS A 65 -3.11 -5.17 -19.97
CA LYS A 65 -4.21 -6.00 -19.48
C LYS A 65 -4.73 -5.46 -18.15
N GLU A 66 -5.98 -5.75 -17.86
CA GLU A 66 -6.60 -5.42 -16.59
C GLU A 66 -6.43 -6.59 -15.62
N ALA A 67 -5.97 -6.30 -14.42
CA ALA A 67 -5.75 -7.32 -13.39
C ALA A 67 -6.37 -6.86 -12.07
N ASN A 68 -7.14 -7.74 -11.44
CA ASN A 68 -7.79 -7.45 -10.17
C ASN A 68 -6.89 -7.87 -9.00
N VAL A 69 -6.57 -6.94 -8.10
CA VAL A 69 -5.62 -7.13 -7.01
C VAL A 69 -6.26 -6.72 -5.69
N SER A 70 -6.03 -7.50 -4.63
CA SER A 70 -6.47 -7.12 -3.29
C SER A 70 -5.70 -5.91 -2.76
N ILE A 71 -6.40 -5.05 -2.01
CA ILE A 71 -5.80 -3.86 -1.40
C ILE A 71 -4.58 -4.17 -0.51
N TYR A 72 -4.54 -5.38 0.07
CA TYR A 72 -3.47 -5.83 0.96
C TYR A 72 -2.11 -6.01 0.27
N ARG A 73 -2.09 -6.14 -1.06
CA ARG A 73 -0.86 -6.26 -1.85
C ARG A 73 -0.44 -4.93 -2.50
N LEU A 74 -1.14 -3.84 -2.17
CA LEU A 74 -0.90 -2.54 -2.79
C LEU A 74 -0.20 -1.60 -1.83
N LYS A 75 0.70 -0.81 -2.40
CA LYS A 75 1.34 0.30 -1.72
C LYS A 75 1.23 1.54 -2.58
N LEU A 76 1.05 2.70 -1.96
CA LEU A 76 0.97 3.96 -2.69
C LEU A 76 2.30 4.25 -3.41
N ALA A 77 2.24 4.64 -4.68
CA ALA A 77 3.40 5.16 -5.40
C ALA A 77 3.39 6.70 -5.33
N ILE A 78 4.32 7.26 -4.56
CA ILE A 78 4.49 8.70 -4.43
C ILE A 78 5.75 9.09 -5.20
N TYR A 79 5.59 9.90 -6.24
CA TYR A 79 6.72 10.54 -6.87
C TYR A 79 7.04 11.84 -6.12
N PRO A 80 8.32 12.12 -5.80
CA PRO A 80 8.69 13.43 -5.31
C PRO A 80 8.47 14.43 -6.45
N THR A 81 7.32 15.09 -6.45
CA THR A 81 7.08 16.21 -7.36
C THR A 81 8.13 17.27 -7.05
N THR A 82 8.95 17.64 -8.03
CA THR A 82 9.98 18.68 -7.95
C THR A 82 9.35 20.08 -7.87
N THR A 83 8.39 20.27 -6.98
CA THR A 83 7.80 21.55 -6.63
C THR A 83 8.02 21.74 -5.13
N ASN A 84 9.17 22.35 -4.81
CA ASN A 84 9.56 22.86 -3.50
C ASN A 84 9.92 21.81 -2.39
N PRO A 85 11.19 21.79 -1.93
CA PRO A 85 11.65 20.93 -0.83
C PRO A 85 11.03 21.23 0.55
N ARG A 86 10.10 22.18 0.71
CA ARG A 86 9.34 22.37 1.96
C ARG A 86 8.07 21.50 2.05
N ALA A 87 7.56 20.98 0.93
CA ALA A 87 6.33 20.18 0.90
C ALA A 87 6.49 18.78 1.53
N ARG A 88 7.71 18.22 1.49
CA ARG A 88 8.07 16.90 2.05
C ARG A 88 7.84 16.80 3.56
N GLU A 89 8.02 17.90 4.30
CA GLU A 89 7.82 17.95 5.76
C GLU A 89 6.34 18.19 6.12
N THR A 90 5.62 18.90 5.24
CA THR A 90 4.20 19.23 5.48
C THR A 90 3.29 18.01 5.26
N TYR A 91 3.56 17.16 4.27
CA TYR A 91 2.76 15.96 3.99
C TYR A 91 2.88 14.91 5.11
N ASN A 92 4.11 14.58 5.52
CA ASN A 92 4.35 13.61 6.58
C ASN A 92 3.81 14.09 7.95
N SER A 93 3.91 15.39 8.26
CA SER A 93 3.35 15.94 9.51
C SER A 93 1.83 16.08 9.49
N LYS A 94 1.20 16.40 8.35
CA LYS A 94 -0.28 16.44 8.23
C LYS A 94 -0.88 15.04 8.35
N LEU A 95 -0.29 14.05 7.68
CA LEU A 95 -0.69 12.63 7.80
C LEU A 95 -0.62 12.18 9.26
N TYR A 96 0.48 12.45 9.98
CA TYR A 96 0.63 12.06 11.39
C TYR A 96 -0.26 12.84 12.36
N LYS A 97 -0.52 14.14 12.11
CA LYS A 97 -1.37 14.96 12.98
C LYS A 97 -2.85 14.61 12.84
N GLN A 98 -3.34 14.29 11.65
CA GLN A 98 -4.75 13.95 11.45
C GLN A 98 -5.14 12.64 12.15
N CYS A 99 -4.21 11.69 12.26
CA CYS A 99 -4.37 10.46 13.04
C CYS A 99 -4.40 10.69 14.57
N ALA A 100 -3.77 11.76 15.06
CA ALA A 100 -3.67 12.05 16.50
C ALA A 100 -4.94 12.72 17.07
N TYR A 101 -5.90 13.12 16.22
CA TYR A 101 -7.13 13.81 16.62
C TYR A 101 -8.42 13.09 16.21
N ALA A 102 -8.35 11.90 15.62
CA ALA A 102 -9.52 11.07 15.37
C ALA A 102 -9.65 10.06 16.52
N ASN A 103 -10.43 10.46 17.54
CA ASN A 103 -10.86 9.60 18.66
C ASN A 103 -11.70 8.42 18.17
#